data_AF-A0A202DT92-F1
#
_entry.id   AF-A0A202DT92-F1
#
_cell.length_a   1.000
_cell.length_b   1.000
_cell.length_c   1.000
_cell.angle_alpha   90.00
_cell.angle_beta   90.00
_cell.angle_gamma   90.00
#
_symmetry.space_group_name_H-M   'P 1'
#
loop_
_entity.id
_entity.type
_entity.pdbx_description
1 polymer ?
#
loop_
_entity_poly.entity_id
_entity_poly.type
_entity_poly.pdbx_seq_one_letter_code
_entity_poly.pdbx_strand_id
1 'polypeptide(L)'
;MDAWKMGLKAVAIYRDNCKVAQPLSMAKKDGAKEEAPATAATTDPVSLVETLNQKLTPHLPIRRELPRIRNAKNFKFTVAGTRGYVIVGEYDDGTPGELFISSSKMGSTLRGVMDAFGIAVSYGLQYGVPLKSYVRVFANTSFAPAGITDDPEIRTASSLIDYIFRRLGKTYLTFDERLEVGLASPDEQPAGQTSLLSDAAAQQESIVEQAMEAVAEAEAAITEAVTTVAASTADMAHLEQKAEPKQPVVKDAARPDDAAPLCYNCGNQTQKAGSCYVCTSCGSTTGCS
;
A
#
# COMPACT_ATOMS: atom_id res chain seq x y z
N MET A 1 -39.18 0.70 -29.70
CA MET A 1 -38.50 -0.60 -29.79
C MET A 1 -39.57 -1.68 -29.71
N ASP A 2 -39.91 -2.30 -30.84
CA ASP A 2 -41.02 -3.27 -30.97
C ASP A 2 -40.53 -4.73 -30.90
N ALA A 3 -39.48 -4.99 -30.13
CA ALA A 3 -38.84 -6.31 -30.05
C ALA A 3 -39.80 -7.45 -29.66
N TRP A 4 -40.83 -7.13 -28.88
CA TRP A 4 -41.87 -8.07 -28.44
C TRP A 4 -42.80 -8.53 -29.56
N LYS A 5 -42.99 -7.74 -30.63
CA LYS A 5 -43.77 -8.16 -31.81
C LYS A 5 -42.98 -9.09 -32.73
N MET A 6 -41.64 -9.03 -32.68
CA MET A 6 -40.74 -9.79 -33.55
C MET A 6 -40.22 -11.09 -32.91
N GLY A 7 -40.65 -11.43 -31.69
CA GLY A 7 -40.24 -12.67 -31.01
C GLY A 7 -38.74 -12.75 -30.70
N LEU A 8 -38.08 -11.60 -30.49
CA LEU A 8 -36.64 -11.58 -30.22
C LEU A 8 -36.34 -12.07 -28.80
N LYS A 9 -35.34 -12.96 -28.67
CA LYS A 9 -34.96 -13.57 -27.38
C LYS A 9 -34.22 -12.60 -26.45
N ALA A 10 -33.53 -11.59 -26.99
CA ALA A 10 -32.87 -10.54 -26.23
C ALA A 10 -32.61 -9.29 -27.08
N VAL A 11 -32.49 -8.14 -26.42
CA VAL A 11 -32.03 -6.87 -27.02
C VAL A 11 -30.76 -6.45 -26.28
N ALA A 12 -29.64 -6.38 -27.00
CA ALA A 12 -28.38 -5.88 -26.46
C ALA A 12 -28.25 -4.38 -26.78
N ILE A 13 -28.14 -3.56 -25.74
CA ILE A 13 -27.90 -2.12 -25.85
C ILE A 13 -26.45 -1.89 -25.47
N TYR A 14 -25.67 -1.33 -26.39
CA TYR A 14 -24.30 -0.91 -26.12
C TYR A 14 -24.28 0.61 -25.96
N ARG A 15 -23.59 1.06 -24.92
CA ARG A 15 -23.23 2.46 -24.75
C ARG A 15 -21.88 2.69 -25.42
N ASP A 16 -21.71 3.84 -26.04
CA ASP A 16 -20.43 4.23 -26.63
C ASP A 16 -19.32 4.15 -25.58
N ASN A 17 -18.13 3.69 -25.99
CA ASN A 17 -16.99 3.31 -25.15
C ASN A 17 -17.08 2.02 -24.30
N CYS A 18 -18.14 1.21 -24.37
CA CYS A 18 -18.22 -0.05 -23.61
C CYS A 18 -17.60 -1.28 -24.31
N LYS A 19 -16.94 -1.11 -25.47
CA LYS A 19 -16.22 -2.19 -26.18
C LYS A 19 -14.77 -1.80 -26.40
N VAL A 20 -13.83 -2.69 -26.02
CA VAL A 20 -12.37 -2.50 -26.12
C VAL A 20 -11.89 -2.33 -27.57
N ALA A 21 -12.63 -2.87 -28.54
CA ALA A 21 -12.44 -2.58 -29.95
C ALA A 21 -13.81 -2.36 -30.59
N GLN A 22 -14.02 -1.15 -31.13
CA GLN A 22 -15.17 -0.84 -31.96
C GLN A 22 -14.73 -1.02 -33.42
N PRO A 23 -15.36 -1.91 -34.21
CA PRO A 23 -15.13 -1.91 -35.64
C PRO A 23 -15.74 -0.62 -36.18
N LEU A 24 -14.87 0.30 -36.62
CA LEU A 24 -15.27 1.51 -37.35
C LEU A 24 -16.16 1.08 -38.50
N SER A 25 -17.43 1.48 -38.42
CA SER A 25 -18.44 1.11 -39.39
C SER A 25 -17.99 1.66 -40.75
N MET A 26 -17.82 0.77 -41.72
CA MET A 26 -17.68 1.16 -43.12
C MET A 26 -18.94 1.93 -43.50
N ALA A 27 -18.83 3.25 -43.62
CA ALA A 27 -19.89 4.07 -44.15
C ALA A 27 -20.23 3.55 -45.54
N LYS A 28 -21.45 3.02 -45.69
CA LYS A 28 -22.05 2.75 -46.99
C LYS A 28 -22.03 4.05 -47.79
N LYS A 29 -21.29 4.04 -48.90
CA LYS A 29 -21.31 5.08 -49.92
C LYS A 29 -22.32 4.67 -50.98
N ASP A 30 -23.57 5.10 -50.82
CA ASP A 30 -24.52 5.16 -51.93
C ASP A 30 -24.10 6.31 -52.86
N GLY A 31 -24.18 6.06 -54.17
CA GLY A 31 -23.36 6.72 -55.19
C GLY A 31 -23.70 8.15 -55.56
N ALA A 32 -22.65 8.87 -56.00
CA ALA A 32 -22.65 9.87 -57.07
C ALA A 32 -21.21 10.04 -57.60
N LYS A 33 -21.08 10.14 -58.93
CA LYS A 33 -19.83 10.22 -59.73
C LYS A 33 -19.07 11.55 -59.57
N GLU A 34 -17.73 11.44 -59.71
CA GLU A 34 -16.67 12.33 -60.25
C GLU A 34 -16.85 13.87 -60.13
N GLU A 35 -15.88 14.70 -59.73
CA GLU A 35 -14.43 14.75 -60.04
C GLU A 35 -13.58 15.26 -58.84
N ALA A 36 -12.27 15.00 -58.88
CA ALA A 36 -11.27 15.42 -57.90
C ALA A 36 -10.91 16.92 -58.03
N PRO A 37 -10.24 17.55 -57.03
CA PRO A 37 -8.80 17.33 -56.85
C PRO A 37 -8.36 17.06 -55.41
N ALA A 38 -7.11 16.60 -55.34
CA ALA A 38 -6.37 16.13 -54.19
C ALA A 38 -6.15 17.16 -53.08
N THR A 39 -6.22 16.71 -51.82
CA THR A 39 -5.05 16.54 -50.91
C THR A 39 -5.52 15.96 -49.57
N ALA A 40 -5.34 14.66 -49.35
CA ALA A 40 -5.30 14.08 -48.00
C ALA A 40 -4.64 12.69 -48.03
N ALA A 41 -3.45 12.65 -47.43
CA ALA A 41 -2.76 11.52 -46.81
C ALA A 41 -3.15 10.10 -47.27
N THR A 42 -2.32 9.54 -48.16
CA THR A 42 -2.06 8.10 -48.24
C THR A 42 -1.52 7.60 -46.91
N THR A 43 -2.35 6.90 -46.13
CA THR A 43 -1.88 5.91 -45.17
C THR A 43 -2.44 4.56 -45.61
N ASP A 44 -1.56 3.76 -46.19
CA ASP A 44 -1.89 2.43 -46.69
C ASP A 44 -2.47 1.56 -45.57
N PRO A 45 -3.61 0.88 -45.79
CA PRO A 45 -4.25 0.02 -44.79
C PRO A 45 -3.40 -1.20 -44.43
N VAL A 46 -2.31 -1.45 -45.17
CA VAL A 46 -1.35 -2.54 -44.90
C VAL A 46 -0.47 -2.20 -43.69
N SER A 47 -0.04 -0.94 -43.55
CA SER A 47 0.84 -0.51 -42.43
C SER A 47 0.14 -0.52 -41.06
N LEU A 48 -1.18 -0.30 -41.05
CA LEU A 48 -1.97 -0.32 -39.81
C LEU A 48 -2.26 -1.76 -39.36
N VAL A 49 -2.42 -2.69 -40.32
CA VAL A 49 -2.56 -4.13 -40.05
C VAL A 49 -1.22 -4.71 -39.58
N GLU A 50 -0.09 -4.24 -40.11
CA GLU A 50 1.24 -4.65 -39.68
C GLU A 50 1.59 -4.15 -38.26
N THR A 51 1.24 -2.91 -37.93
CA THR A 51 1.40 -2.37 -36.56
C THR A 51 0.44 -3.00 -35.54
N LEU A 52 -0.75 -3.42 -35.94
CA LEU A 52 -1.66 -4.19 -35.08
C LEU A 52 -1.21 -5.65 -34.93
N ASN A 53 -0.70 -6.29 -35.99
CA ASN A 53 -0.15 -7.64 -35.91
C ASN A 53 1.12 -7.70 -35.04
N GLN A 54 1.95 -6.65 -35.05
CA GLN A 54 3.12 -6.53 -34.18
C GLN A 54 2.76 -6.43 -32.70
N LYS A 55 1.56 -5.91 -32.37
CA LYS A 55 1.00 -5.93 -31.00
C LYS A 55 0.35 -7.27 -30.62
N LEU A 56 0.00 -8.11 -31.60
CA LEU A 56 -0.70 -9.39 -31.39
C LEU A 56 0.20 -10.63 -31.50
N THR A 57 1.39 -10.53 -32.08
CA THR A 57 2.37 -11.61 -32.01
C THR A 57 2.92 -11.66 -30.60
N PRO A 58 2.73 -12.76 -29.83
CA PRO A 58 3.50 -12.96 -28.61
C PRO A 58 4.97 -12.97 -29.07
N HIS A 59 5.74 -11.96 -28.68
CA HIS A 59 7.18 -12.00 -28.88
C HIS A 59 7.64 -13.32 -28.26
N LEU A 60 8.09 -14.25 -29.10
CA LEU A 60 8.76 -15.43 -28.61
C LEU A 60 9.88 -14.92 -27.69
N PRO A 61 10.00 -15.44 -26.46
CA PRO A 61 11.04 -14.98 -25.57
C PRO A 61 12.40 -15.34 -26.20
N ILE A 62 13.05 -14.34 -26.79
CA ILE A 62 14.39 -14.48 -27.37
C ILE A 62 15.37 -14.30 -26.23
N ARG A 63 16.29 -15.25 -26.08
CA ARG A 63 17.34 -15.19 -25.07
C ARG A 63 18.19 -13.93 -25.28
N ARG A 64 18.24 -13.06 -24.26
CA ARG A 64 19.20 -11.96 -24.17
C ARG A 64 20.47 -12.46 -23.50
N GLU A 65 21.49 -12.73 -24.31
CA GLU A 65 22.80 -13.13 -23.78
C GLU A 65 23.49 -11.97 -23.06
N LEU A 66 24.22 -12.28 -21.99
CA LEU A 66 24.99 -11.29 -21.25
C LEU A 66 26.34 -11.05 -21.95
N PRO A 67 26.88 -9.82 -21.87
CA PRO A 67 28.19 -9.52 -22.42
C PRO A 67 29.30 -10.31 -21.70
N ARG A 68 30.42 -10.51 -22.41
CA ARG A 68 31.59 -11.25 -21.91
C ARG A 68 32.23 -10.61 -20.69
N ILE A 69 32.19 -9.28 -20.63
CA ILE A 69 32.62 -8.47 -19.49
C ILE A 69 31.39 -7.70 -19.03
N ARG A 70 31.10 -7.74 -17.73
CA ARG A 70 29.86 -7.19 -17.18
C ARG A 70 30.02 -6.77 -15.73
N ASN A 71 29.12 -5.92 -15.28
CA ASN A 71 29.03 -5.55 -13.87
C ASN A 71 28.35 -6.66 -13.08
N ALA A 72 28.75 -6.81 -11.82
CA ALA A 72 28.12 -7.76 -10.91
C ALA A 72 28.08 -7.18 -9.49
N LYS A 73 26.95 -7.36 -8.82
CA LYS A 73 26.80 -7.06 -7.40
C LYS A 73 27.07 -8.32 -6.58
N ASN A 74 28.02 -8.21 -5.66
CA ASN A 74 28.41 -9.28 -4.76
C ASN A 74 27.99 -8.93 -3.34
N PHE A 75 27.26 -9.81 -2.67
CA PHE A 75 26.98 -9.66 -1.26
C PHE A 75 27.19 -10.96 -0.50
N LYS A 76 27.78 -10.81 0.68
CA LYS A 76 27.95 -11.88 1.64
C LYS A 76 26.72 -11.92 2.53
N PHE A 77 26.30 -13.12 2.89
CA PHE A 77 25.21 -13.31 3.84
C PHE A 77 25.54 -14.39 4.86
N THR A 78 24.86 -14.32 5.99
CA THR A 78 24.83 -15.37 6.99
C THR A 78 23.38 -15.69 7.32
N VAL A 79 22.95 -16.94 7.14
CA VAL A 79 21.60 -17.42 7.51
C VAL A 79 21.77 -18.58 8.49
N ALA A 80 21.25 -18.45 9.71
CA ALA A 80 21.34 -19.49 10.74
C ALA A 80 22.77 -20.05 10.95
N GLY A 81 23.78 -19.16 10.94
CA GLY A 81 25.19 -19.53 11.10
C GLY A 81 25.86 -20.14 9.86
N THR A 82 25.12 -20.30 8.75
CA THR A 82 25.67 -20.69 7.44
C THR A 82 26.06 -19.45 6.66
N ARG A 83 27.34 -19.37 6.27
CA ARG A 83 27.88 -18.25 5.50
C ARG A 83 27.90 -18.57 4.01
N GLY A 84 27.49 -17.62 3.19
CA GLY A 84 27.57 -17.72 1.74
C GLY A 84 27.74 -16.38 1.06
N TYR A 85 27.87 -16.44 -0.25
CA TYR A 85 28.00 -15.29 -1.13
C TYR A 85 27.07 -15.47 -2.31
N VAL A 86 26.38 -14.40 -2.66
CA VAL A 86 25.61 -14.31 -3.90
C VAL A 86 26.29 -13.32 -4.82
N ILE A 87 26.39 -13.70 -6.09
CA ILE A 87 26.89 -12.86 -7.18
C ILE A 87 25.75 -12.70 -8.16
N VAL A 88 25.35 -11.46 -8.40
CA VAL A 88 24.29 -11.11 -9.36
C VAL A 88 24.94 -10.41 -10.53
N GLY A 89 24.94 -11.05 -11.70
CA GLY A 89 25.40 -10.44 -12.94
C GLY A 89 24.33 -9.49 -13.48
N GLU A 90 24.72 -8.26 -13.79
CA GLU A 90 23.83 -7.24 -14.34
C GLU A 90 24.04 -7.09 -15.86
N TYR A 91 22.98 -6.72 -16.56
CA TYR A 91 23.07 -6.15 -17.90
C TYR A 91 23.56 -4.70 -17.82
N ASP A 92 23.91 -4.13 -18.97
CA ASP A 92 24.32 -2.72 -19.07
C ASP A 92 23.24 -1.75 -18.59
N ASP A 93 21.97 -2.17 -18.60
CA ASP A 93 20.82 -1.42 -18.09
C ASP A 93 20.65 -1.50 -16.56
N GLY A 94 21.51 -2.25 -15.86
CA GLY A 94 21.40 -2.50 -14.41
C GLY A 94 20.35 -3.56 -14.02
N THR A 95 19.70 -4.20 -15.00
CA THR A 95 18.77 -5.31 -14.73
C THR A 95 19.54 -6.60 -14.41
N PRO A 96 19.05 -7.46 -13.50
CA PRO A 96 19.72 -8.70 -13.16
C PRO A 96 19.53 -9.75 -14.25
N GLY A 97 20.61 -10.39 -14.69
CA GLY A 97 20.61 -11.41 -15.74
C GLY A 97 21.17 -12.78 -15.34
N GLU A 98 22.04 -12.83 -14.33
CA GLU A 98 22.60 -14.09 -13.83
C GLU A 98 22.69 -14.10 -12.30
N LEU A 99 22.55 -15.29 -11.71
CA LEU A 99 22.58 -15.52 -10.28
C LEU A 99 23.51 -16.70 -9.96
N PHE A 100 24.58 -16.44 -9.21
CA PHE A 100 25.45 -17.47 -8.66
C PHE A 100 25.36 -17.48 -7.14
N ILE A 101 25.23 -18.67 -6.58
CA ILE A 101 25.06 -18.89 -5.15
C ILE A 101 26.18 -19.80 -4.68
N SER A 102 26.95 -19.33 -3.70
CA SER A 102 27.99 -20.14 -3.06
C SER A 102 27.79 -20.15 -1.55
N SER A 103 28.00 -21.30 -0.91
CA SER A 103 27.88 -21.45 0.54
C SER A 103 29.01 -22.32 1.08
N SER A 104 29.52 -21.96 2.25
CA SER A 104 30.76 -22.52 2.80
C SER A 104 30.57 -23.87 3.50
N LYS A 105 29.33 -24.24 3.85
CA LYS A 105 29.04 -25.45 4.66
C LYS A 105 27.97 -26.35 4.04
N MET A 106 27.77 -26.27 2.72
CA MET A 106 26.85 -27.17 2.02
C MET A 106 27.56 -28.46 1.60
N GLY A 107 26.89 -29.60 1.77
CA GLY A 107 27.33 -30.86 1.15
C GLY A 107 27.35 -30.77 -0.38
N SER A 108 28.07 -31.68 -1.04
CA SER A 108 28.24 -31.68 -2.51
C SER A 108 26.91 -31.76 -3.28
N THR A 109 25.96 -32.54 -2.78
CA THR A 109 24.61 -32.64 -3.34
C THR A 109 23.87 -31.30 -3.33
N LEU A 110 23.86 -30.63 -2.18
CA LEU A 110 23.19 -29.35 -2.03
C LEU A 110 23.88 -28.25 -2.84
N ARG A 111 25.21 -28.27 -2.92
CA ARG A 111 25.96 -27.36 -3.79
C ARG A 111 25.57 -27.54 -5.27
N GLY A 112 25.52 -28.78 -5.75
CA GLY A 112 25.11 -29.08 -7.13
C GLY A 112 23.69 -28.62 -7.44
N VAL A 113 22.75 -28.82 -6.51
CA VAL A 113 21.36 -28.33 -6.65
C VAL A 113 21.31 -26.80 -6.67
N MET A 114 22.08 -26.11 -5.82
CA MET A 114 22.13 -24.64 -5.81
C MET A 114 22.78 -24.07 -7.08
N ASP A 115 23.84 -24.69 -7.59
CA ASP A 115 24.49 -24.29 -8.84
C ASP A 115 23.51 -24.49 -10.02
N ALA A 116 22.82 -25.63 -10.09
CA ALA A 116 21.79 -25.88 -11.10
C ALA A 116 20.59 -24.91 -10.99
N PHE A 117 20.18 -24.59 -9.76
CA PHE A 117 19.12 -23.61 -9.50
C PHE A 117 19.51 -22.21 -9.96
N GLY A 118 20.74 -21.77 -9.65
CA GLY A 118 21.28 -20.50 -10.13
C GLY A 118 21.29 -20.42 -11.66
N ILE A 119 21.72 -21.49 -12.34
CA ILE A 119 21.67 -21.58 -13.80
C ILE A 119 20.23 -21.48 -14.33
N ALA A 120 19.28 -22.20 -13.73
CA ALA A 120 17.89 -22.19 -14.16
C ALA A 120 17.24 -20.80 -14.02
N VAL A 121 17.47 -20.12 -12.90
CA VAL A 121 16.97 -18.76 -12.66
C VAL A 121 17.65 -17.77 -13.63
N SER A 122 18.96 -17.88 -13.83
CA SER A 122 19.70 -17.07 -14.80
C SER A 122 19.12 -17.22 -16.21
N TYR A 123 18.83 -18.46 -16.61
CA TYR A 123 18.23 -18.73 -17.92
C TYR A 123 16.86 -18.06 -18.03
N GLY A 124 16.00 -18.18 -17.02
CA GLY A 124 14.69 -17.52 -17.08
C GLY A 124 14.77 -15.99 -17.10
N LEU A 125 15.70 -15.37 -16.36
CA LEU A 125 15.94 -13.92 -16.46
C LEU A 125 16.40 -13.51 -17.87
N GLN A 126 17.27 -14.31 -18.50
CA GLN A 126 17.71 -14.09 -19.89
C GLN A 126 16.58 -14.20 -20.92
N TYR A 127 15.53 -14.97 -20.64
CA TYR A 127 14.33 -15.08 -21.48
C TYR A 127 13.26 -14.05 -21.14
N GLY A 128 13.57 -13.07 -20.29
CA GLY A 128 12.68 -11.96 -19.96
C GLY A 128 11.64 -12.27 -18.88
N VAL A 129 11.83 -13.32 -18.07
CA VAL A 129 10.99 -13.53 -16.88
C VAL A 129 11.24 -12.39 -15.89
N PRO A 130 10.21 -11.62 -15.49
CA PRO A 130 10.41 -10.48 -14.59
C PRO A 130 10.82 -10.95 -13.19
N LEU A 131 11.79 -10.25 -12.60
CA LEU A 131 12.31 -10.55 -11.26
C LEU A 131 11.18 -10.62 -10.22
N LYS A 132 10.20 -9.73 -10.32
CA LYS A 132 9.01 -9.67 -9.44
C LYS A 132 8.31 -11.03 -9.33
N SER A 133 8.15 -11.75 -10.44
CA SER A 133 7.52 -13.08 -10.44
C SER A 133 8.33 -14.11 -9.66
N TYR A 134 9.66 -14.08 -9.78
CA TYR A 134 10.52 -14.95 -9.00
C TYR A 134 10.47 -14.63 -7.51
N VAL A 135 10.55 -13.35 -7.16
CA VAL A 135 10.47 -12.92 -5.76
C VAL A 135 9.14 -13.33 -5.16
N ARG A 136 8.02 -13.18 -5.88
CA ARG A 136 6.69 -13.61 -5.41
C ARG A 136 6.61 -15.11 -5.12
N VAL A 137 7.25 -15.95 -5.93
CA VAL A 137 7.19 -17.42 -5.79
C VAL A 137 8.17 -17.91 -4.72
N PHE A 138 9.37 -17.34 -4.66
CA PHE A 138 10.44 -17.84 -3.82
C PHE A 138 10.52 -17.16 -2.45
N ALA A 139 10.01 -15.94 -2.32
CA ALA A 139 9.84 -15.33 -1.01
C ALA A 139 8.89 -16.18 -0.15
N ASN A 140 9.23 -16.29 1.12
CA ASN A 140 8.57 -17.10 2.15
C ASN A 140 8.61 -18.62 1.90
N THR A 141 9.42 -19.11 0.96
CA THR A 141 9.68 -20.55 0.88
C THR A 141 10.46 -21.01 2.11
N SER A 142 10.08 -22.16 2.65
CA SER A 142 10.60 -22.66 3.93
C SER A 142 11.33 -23.97 3.76
N PHE A 143 12.61 -23.99 4.16
CA PHE A 143 13.45 -25.19 4.24
C PHE A 143 14.75 -24.85 4.99
N ALA A 144 15.37 -25.86 5.61
CA ALA A 144 16.63 -25.66 6.32
C ALA A 144 17.80 -25.36 5.35
N PRO A 145 18.69 -24.40 5.65
CA PRO A 145 18.80 -23.63 6.90
C PRO A 145 17.85 -22.42 6.95
N ALA A 146 17.17 -22.26 8.09
CA ALA A 146 16.25 -21.15 8.39
C ALA A 146 16.64 -20.53 9.73
N GLY A 147 16.54 -19.20 9.87
CA GLY A 147 16.86 -18.51 11.12
C GLY A 147 17.24 -17.04 10.95
N ILE A 148 17.97 -16.53 11.94
CA ILE A 148 18.46 -15.15 11.97
C ILE A 148 19.48 -14.91 10.88
N THR A 149 19.42 -13.72 10.30
CA THR A 149 20.28 -13.22 9.25
C THR A 149 21.11 -12.02 9.71
N ASP A 150 22.18 -11.73 8.97
CA ASP A 150 23.11 -10.62 9.25
C ASP A 150 22.57 -9.25 8.79
N ASP A 151 21.65 -9.25 7.81
CA ASP A 151 21.14 -8.03 7.21
C ASP A 151 20.16 -7.27 8.14
N PRO A 152 20.28 -5.94 8.25
CA PRO A 152 19.37 -5.13 9.07
C PRO A 152 17.95 -5.09 8.50
N GLU A 153 17.83 -5.11 7.18
CA GLU A 153 16.56 -5.03 6.45
C GLU A 153 15.76 -6.34 6.44
N ILE A 154 16.44 -7.48 6.59
CA ILE A 154 15.85 -8.82 6.60
C ILE A 154 16.49 -9.51 7.80
N ARG A 155 15.80 -9.48 8.95
CA ARG A 155 16.34 -10.00 10.22
C ARG A 155 16.21 -11.51 10.38
N THR A 156 15.22 -12.10 9.73
CA THR A 156 14.95 -13.54 9.76
C THR A 156 14.54 -14.03 8.38
N ALA A 157 14.92 -15.25 8.06
CA ALA A 157 14.56 -15.92 6.81
C ALA A 157 14.10 -17.36 7.07
N SER A 158 13.09 -17.80 6.31
CA SER A 158 12.55 -19.16 6.39
C SER A 158 13.34 -20.15 5.56
N SER A 159 14.21 -19.68 4.67
CA SER A 159 15.18 -20.50 3.96
C SER A 159 16.31 -19.65 3.36
N LEU A 160 17.31 -20.33 2.79
CA LEU A 160 18.36 -19.66 2.03
C LEU A 160 17.81 -18.95 0.77
N ILE A 161 17.00 -19.66 -0.02
CA ILE A 161 16.44 -19.12 -1.28
C ILE A 161 15.55 -17.92 -0.97
N ASP A 162 14.72 -18.06 0.07
CA ASP A 162 13.87 -16.99 0.56
C ASP A 162 14.66 -15.71 0.87
N TYR A 163 15.71 -15.80 1.69
CA TYR A 163 16.58 -14.66 1.98
C TYR A 163 17.15 -14.02 0.70
N ILE A 164 17.66 -14.84 -0.23
CA ILE A 164 18.27 -14.35 -1.48
C ILE A 164 17.25 -13.56 -2.30
N PHE A 165 16.05 -14.09 -2.52
CA PHE A 165 15.03 -13.40 -3.31
C PHE A 165 14.43 -12.18 -2.61
N ARG A 166 14.30 -12.20 -1.27
CA ARG A 166 13.91 -10.99 -0.53
C ARG A 166 14.97 -9.89 -0.69
N ARG A 167 16.26 -10.23 -0.61
CA ARG A 167 17.36 -9.26 -0.76
C ARG A 167 17.47 -8.73 -2.19
N LEU A 168 17.28 -9.60 -3.19
CA LEU A 168 17.17 -9.19 -4.59
C LEU A 168 15.97 -8.26 -4.81
N GLY A 169 14.82 -8.60 -4.23
CA GLY A 169 13.62 -7.75 -4.26
C GLY A 169 13.90 -6.37 -3.70
N LYS A 170 14.56 -6.26 -2.53
CA LYS A 170 14.93 -4.96 -1.95
C LYS A 170 15.95 -4.17 -2.79
N THR A 171 16.80 -4.85 -3.56
CA THR A 171 17.85 -4.21 -4.35
C THR A 171 17.37 -3.70 -5.71
N TYR A 172 16.49 -4.45 -6.38
CA TYR A 172 16.12 -4.21 -7.78
C TYR A 172 14.66 -3.82 -8.01
N LEU A 173 13.73 -4.17 -7.09
CA LEU A 173 12.32 -3.82 -7.28
C LEU A 173 12.06 -2.40 -6.82
N THR A 174 11.16 -1.74 -7.54
CA THR A 174 10.64 -0.43 -7.15
C THR A 174 9.78 -0.54 -5.89
N PHE A 175 9.49 0.60 -5.23
CA PHE A 175 8.67 0.61 -4.01
C PHE A 175 7.29 -0.03 -4.22
N ASP A 176 6.61 0.31 -5.32
CA ASP A 176 5.28 -0.23 -5.65
C ASP A 176 5.32 -1.76 -5.87
N GLU A 177 6.36 -2.26 -6.55
CA GLU A 177 6.54 -3.70 -6.74
C GLU A 177 6.88 -4.43 -5.43
N ARG A 178 7.63 -3.78 -4.54
CA ARG A 178 7.91 -4.33 -3.20
C ARG A 178 6.65 -4.40 -2.35
N LEU A 179 5.74 -3.43 -2.48
CA LEU A 179 4.43 -3.48 -1.82
C LEU A 179 3.61 -4.67 -2.30
N GLU A 180 3.52 -4.90 -3.61
CA GLU A 180 2.75 -6.01 -4.18
C GLU A 180 3.25 -7.39 -3.76
N VAL A 181 4.56 -7.54 -3.56
CA VAL A 181 5.17 -8.80 -3.13
C VAL A 181 5.23 -8.92 -1.60
N GLY A 182 4.83 -7.87 -0.86
CA GLY A 182 4.83 -7.87 0.60
C GLY A 182 6.22 -7.70 1.23
N LEU A 183 7.14 -7.03 0.54
CA LEU A 183 8.52 -6.77 0.98
C LEU A 183 8.78 -5.31 1.37
N ALA A 184 7.80 -4.42 1.19
CA ALA A 184 7.93 -3.02 1.56
C ALA A 184 8.00 -2.86 3.09
N SER A 185 8.92 -2.02 3.57
CA SER A 185 8.93 -1.60 4.97
C SER A 185 7.93 -0.45 5.17
N PRO A 186 7.18 -0.40 6.29
CA PRO A 186 6.36 0.77 6.63
C PRO A 186 7.18 2.06 6.70
N ASP A 187 8.47 1.99 7.07
CA ASP A 187 9.38 3.14 7.11
C ASP A 187 9.70 3.72 5.72
N GLU A 188 9.46 2.96 4.65
CA GLU A 188 9.72 3.39 3.27
C GLU A 188 8.51 4.07 2.62
N GLN A 189 7.36 4.18 3.31
CA GLN A 189 6.18 4.83 2.75
C GLN A 189 6.42 6.31 2.49
N PRO A 190 6.01 6.84 1.32
CA PRO A 190 6.14 8.25 1.02
C PRO A 190 5.34 9.07 2.04
N ALA A 191 5.99 10.08 2.61
CA ALA A 191 5.47 10.91 3.71
C ALA A 191 4.09 11.53 3.43
N GLY A 192 3.72 11.75 2.16
CA GLY A 192 2.41 12.26 1.77
C GLY A 192 1.24 11.28 1.92
N GLN A 193 1.48 9.99 2.19
CA GLN A 193 0.44 8.97 2.41
C GLN A 193 0.32 8.51 3.87
N THR A 194 1.28 8.84 4.73
CA THR A 194 1.27 8.46 6.15
C THR A 194 0.69 9.54 7.06
N SER A 195 0.50 10.76 6.56
CA SER A 195 -0.15 11.84 7.29
C SER A 195 -1.67 11.82 7.11
N LEU A 196 -2.36 10.89 7.78
CA LEU A 196 -3.80 11.05 8.06
C LEU A 196 -4.08 12.00 9.25
N LEU A 197 -3.05 12.66 9.79
CA LEU A 197 -3.10 13.45 11.01
C LEU A 197 -2.18 14.70 11.01
N SER A 198 -1.74 15.21 9.86
CA SER A 198 -0.93 16.46 9.86
C SER A 198 -1.74 17.70 10.22
N ASP A 199 -3.07 17.70 9.98
CA ASP A 199 -3.92 18.83 10.37
C ASP A 199 -4.27 18.83 11.86
N ALA A 200 -4.22 17.68 12.56
CA ALA A 200 -4.50 17.62 13.99
C ALA A 200 -3.31 18.13 14.84
N ALA A 201 -2.08 17.82 14.44
CA ALA A 201 -0.88 18.28 15.14
C ALA A 201 -0.64 19.79 14.96
N ALA A 202 -0.83 20.32 13.74
CA ALA A 202 -0.72 21.76 13.48
C ALA A 202 -1.86 22.57 14.15
N GLN A 203 -3.06 21.99 14.26
CA GLN A 203 -4.13 22.58 15.05
C GLN A 203 -3.81 22.55 16.55
N GLN A 204 -3.23 21.48 17.09
CA GLN A 204 -2.85 21.44 18.50
C GLN A 204 -1.74 22.43 18.86
N GLU A 205 -0.74 22.65 18.00
CA GLU A 205 0.29 23.67 18.25
C GLU A 205 -0.30 25.10 18.21
N SER A 206 -1.15 25.41 17.22
CA SER A 206 -1.80 26.73 17.15
C SER A 206 -2.83 26.99 18.26
N ILE A 207 -3.54 25.96 18.73
CA ILE A 207 -4.49 26.08 19.85
C ILE A 207 -3.74 26.29 21.18
N VAL A 208 -2.59 25.64 21.37
CA VAL A 208 -1.78 25.78 22.59
C VAL A 208 -1.08 27.15 22.63
N GLU A 209 -0.62 27.66 21.48
CA GLU A 209 0.01 28.98 21.39
C GLU A 209 -1.02 30.10 21.60
N GLN A 210 -2.21 30.01 21.00
CA GLN A 210 -3.32 30.94 21.26
C GLN A 210 -3.85 30.88 22.69
N ALA A 211 -3.82 29.70 23.32
CA ALA A 211 -4.19 29.57 24.74
C ALA A 211 -3.14 30.18 25.67
N MET A 212 -1.84 30.06 25.37
CA MET A 212 -0.78 30.71 26.16
C MET A 212 -0.80 32.23 26.02
N GLU A 213 -1.10 32.76 24.84
CA GLU A 213 -1.19 34.21 24.61
C GLU A 213 -2.43 34.81 25.30
N ALA A 214 -3.57 34.10 25.28
CA ALA A 214 -4.78 34.52 26.00
C ALA A 214 -4.64 34.44 27.53
N VAL A 215 -3.84 33.50 28.06
CA VAL A 215 -3.56 33.42 29.51
C VAL A 215 -2.60 34.54 29.94
N ALA A 216 -1.66 34.94 29.07
CA ALA A 216 -0.75 36.07 29.34
C ALA A 216 -1.47 37.43 29.32
N GLU A 217 -2.40 37.65 28.39
CA GLU A 217 -3.26 38.85 28.38
C GLU A 217 -4.22 38.87 29.59
N ALA A 218 -4.71 37.71 30.03
CA ALA A 218 -5.51 37.61 31.25
C ALA A 218 -4.68 37.94 32.51
N GLU A 219 -3.44 37.49 32.62
CA GLU A 219 -2.57 37.77 33.78
C GLU A 219 -2.15 39.26 33.87
N ALA A 220 -1.96 39.92 32.72
CA ALA A 220 -1.71 41.36 32.64
C ALA A 220 -2.94 42.20 33.02
N ALA A 221 -4.15 41.77 32.63
CA ALA A 221 -5.40 42.44 33.01
C ALA A 221 -5.72 42.30 34.51
N ILE A 222 -5.34 41.19 35.15
CA ILE A 222 -5.55 40.96 36.58
C ILE A 222 -4.57 41.82 37.42
N THR A 223 -3.37 42.13 36.92
CA THR A 223 -2.39 42.97 37.63
C THR A 223 -2.69 44.48 37.53
N GLU A 224 -3.34 44.94 36.46
CA GLU A 224 -3.87 46.31 36.35
C GLU A 224 -5.16 46.52 37.18
N ALA A 225 -5.97 45.48 37.37
CA ALA A 225 -7.17 45.54 38.21
C ALA A 225 -6.89 45.52 39.73
N VAL A 226 -5.73 45.01 40.17
CA VAL A 226 -5.35 44.95 41.60
C VAL A 226 -4.71 46.25 42.10
N THR A 227 -4.19 47.11 41.22
CA THR A 227 -3.60 48.42 41.61
C THR A 227 -4.62 49.56 41.70
N THR A 228 -5.84 49.37 41.19
CA THR A 228 -6.91 50.39 41.19
C THR A 228 -7.94 50.26 42.33
N VAL A 229 -7.84 49.22 43.16
CA VAL A 229 -8.79 48.99 44.30
C VAL A 229 -8.19 49.36 45.67
N ALA A 230 -6.91 49.74 45.74
CA ALA A 230 -6.24 50.14 47.01
C ALA A 230 -6.44 51.61 47.41
N ALA A 231 -7.27 52.39 46.69
CA ALA A 231 -7.44 53.82 46.89
C ALA A 231 -8.91 54.29 46.93
N SER A 232 -9.78 53.63 47.70
CA SER A 232 -10.93 54.32 48.32
C SER A 232 -11.42 53.55 49.55
N THR A 233 -10.98 54.04 50.71
CA THR A 233 -11.67 54.14 52.01
C THR A 233 -13.02 53.42 52.13
N ALA A 234 -13.11 52.40 53.00
CA ALA A 234 -13.51 52.55 54.41
C ALA A 234 -15.00 52.88 54.57
N ASP A 235 -15.81 51.87 54.87
CA ASP A 235 -16.62 51.82 56.10
C ASP A 235 -17.48 50.54 56.20
N MET A 236 -17.54 50.01 57.44
CA MET A 236 -18.49 49.02 58.01
C MET A 236 -18.40 47.55 57.53
N ALA A 237 -17.75 46.64 58.26
CA ALA A 237 -18.14 46.02 59.55
C ALA A 237 -19.34 45.05 59.48
N HIS A 238 -19.00 43.76 59.63
CA HIS A 238 -19.74 42.70 60.33
C HIS A 238 -21.18 42.33 59.89
N LEU A 239 -21.35 41.14 59.29
CA LEU A 239 -21.90 39.92 59.94
C LEU A 239 -22.36 38.85 58.92
N GLU A 240 -22.20 37.61 59.35
CA GLU A 240 -22.31 36.33 58.65
C GLU A 240 -23.74 35.95 58.20
N GLN A 241 -23.88 35.21 57.09
CA GLN A 241 -24.43 33.83 57.07
C GLN A 241 -24.70 33.24 55.65
N LYS A 242 -24.02 32.13 55.37
CA LYS A 242 -24.47 30.84 54.78
C LYS A 242 -25.48 30.82 53.60
N ALA A 243 -25.03 30.36 52.43
CA ALA A 243 -25.79 29.46 51.54
C ALA A 243 -24.87 28.80 50.47
N GLU A 244 -25.04 27.48 50.26
CA GLU A 244 -24.30 26.61 49.34
C GLU A 244 -24.49 26.96 47.83
N PRO A 245 -23.49 26.70 46.95
CA PRO A 245 -23.69 26.77 45.51
C PRO A 245 -24.16 25.42 44.93
N LYS A 246 -25.31 25.46 44.24
CA LYS A 246 -25.81 24.39 43.36
C LYS A 246 -24.95 24.29 42.10
N GLN A 247 -24.54 23.06 41.75
CA GLN A 247 -23.92 22.70 40.47
C GLN A 247 -24.96 22.66 39.32
N PRO A 248 -24.59 23.00 38.07
CA PRO A 248 -25.35 22.62 36.89
C PRO A 248 -24.80 21.33 36.24
N VAL A 249 -25.58 20.26 36.45
CA VAL A 249 -25.94 19.13 35.56
C VAL A 249 -25.04 18.86 34.34
N VAL A 250 -24.27 17.77 34.42
CA VAL A 250 -23.69 17.04 33.28
C VAL A 250 -24.71 16.00 32.82
N LYS A 251 -25.02 15.97 31.52
CA LYS A 251 -25.92 15.00 30.89
C LYS A 251 -25.46 13.56 31.19
N ASP A 252 -26.41 12.73 31.59
CA ASP A 252 -26.24 11.35 32.02
C ASP A 252 -25.37 10.52 31.06
N ALA A 253 -24.16 10.17 31.51
CA ALA A 253 -23.46 9.00 31.01
C ALA A 253 -24.27 7.77 31.46
N ALA A 254 -24.74 6.98 30.50
CA ALA A 254 -25.48 5.75 30.74
C ALA A 254 -24.73 4.88 31.76
N ARG A 255 -25.39 4.54 32.86
CA ARG A 255 -24.87 3.65 33.90
C ARG A 255 -24.48 2.31 33.24
N PRO A 256 -23.33 1.73 33.57
CA PRO A 256 -23.02 0.37 33.14
C PRO A 256 -24.07 -0.58 33.72
N ASP A 257 -24.80 -1.27 32.85
CA ASP A 257 -25.69 -2.34 33.28
C ASP A 257 -24.81 -3.55 33.67
N ASP A 258 -24.65 -3.79 34.98
CA ASP A 258 -23.85 -4.91 35.50
C ASP A 258 -24.39 -6.30 35.05
N ALA A 259 -25.63 -6.35 34.54
CA ALA A 259 -26.27 -7.54 34.01
C ALA A 259 -26.08 -7.73 32.49
N ALA A 260 -25.36 -6.83 31.81
CA ALA A 260 -25.13 -6.94 30.37
C ALA A 260 -24.11 -8.05 30.05
N PRO A 261 -24.41 -8.97 29.11
CA PRO A 261 -23.48 -10.03 28.73
C PRO A 261 -22.20 -9.46 28.10
N LEU A 262 -21.08 -10.15 28.31
CA LEU A 262 -19.83 -9.80 27.62
C LEU A 262 -19.96 -10.09 26.13
N CYS A 263 -19.33 -9.24 25.32
CA CYS A 263 -19.27 -9.41 23.88
C CYS A 263 -18.58 -10.73 23.51
N TYR A 264 -19.23 -11.57 22.70
CA TYR A 264 -18.65 -12.84 22.25
C TYR A 264 -17.39 -12.66 21.37
N ASN A 265 -17.30 -11.55 20.61
CA ASN A 265 -16.23 -11.34 19.65
C ASN A 265 -14.97 -10.69 20.26
N CYS A 266 -15.13 -9.77 21.22
CA CYS A 266 -14.00 -9.03 21.81
C CYS A 266 -13.93 -9.05 23.34
N GLY A 267 -14.91 -9.65 24.03
CA GLY A 267 -14.90 -9.76 25.49
C GLY A 267 -15.27 -8.49 26.27
N ASN A 268 -15.47 -7.35 25.60
CA ASN A 268 -15.86 -6.10 26.27
C ASN A 268 -17.33 -6.10 26.70
N GLN A 269 -17.65 -5.37 27.77
CA GLN A 269 -19.02 -5.25 28.28
C GLN A 269 -19.92 -4.57 27.25
N THR A 270 -21.05 -5.19 26.95
CA THR A 270 -22.01 -4.64 25.99
C THR A 270 -22.92 -3.62 26.68
N GLN A 271 -23.45 -2.68 25.90
CA GLN A 271 -24.45 -1.72 26.36
C GLN A 271 -25.82 -2.06 25.79
N LYS A 272 -26.87 -1.87 26.58
CA LYS A 272 -28.23 -2.14 26.16
C LYS A 272 -28.69 -1.10 25.13
N ALA A 273 -29.04 -1.56 23.93
CA ALA A 273 -29.64 -0.76 22.88
C ALA A 273 -31.03 -1.35 22.55
N GLY A 274 -32.03 -0.97 23.34
CA GLY A 274 -33.40 -1.49 23.23
C GLY A 274 -33.51 -2.93 23.74
N SER A 275 -33.98 -3.84 22.89
CA SER A 275 -34.06 -5.29 23.17
C SER A 275 -32.72 -6.01 22.98
N CYS A 276 -31.78 -5.39 22.28
CA CYS A 276 -30.47 -5.95 21.99
C CYS A 276 -29.37 -5.35 22.87
N TYR A 277 -28.21 -5.98 22.86
CA TYR A 277 -26.97 -5.47 23.41
C TYR A 277 -25.97 -5.18 22.29
N VAL A 278 -25.26 -4.05 22.38
CA VAL A 278 -24.29 -3.60 21.39
C VAL A 278 -22.94 -3.41 22.06
N CYS A 279 -21.89 -3.97 21.48
CA CYS A 279 -20.53 -3.69 21.93
C CYS A 279 -20.05 -2.36 21.36
N THR A 280 -19.69 -1.41 22.21
CA THR A 280 -19.16 -0.10 21.79
C THR A 280 -17.74 -0.19 21.21
N SER A 281 -17.02 -1.28 21.49
CA SER A 281 -15.63 -1.45 21.03
C SER A 281 -15.50 -2.14 19.68
N CYS A 282 -16.36 -3.12 19.37
CA CYS A 282 -16.28 -3.86 18.09
C CYS A 282 -17.57 -3.84 17.27
N GLY A 283 -18.64 -3.20 17.76
CA GLY A 283 -19.91 -3.04 17.04
C GLY A 283 -20.76 -4.31 16.94
N SER A 284 -20.34 -5.45 17.50
CA SER A 284 -21.14 -6.67 17.46
C SER A 284 -22.40 -6.54 18.31
N THR A 285 -23.54 -6.99 17.78
CA THR A 285 -24.82 -6.99 18.49
C THR A 285 -25.19 -8.39 18.98
N THR A 286 -25.76 -8.51 20.17
CA THR A 286 -26.19 -9.80 20.76
C THR A 286 -27.59 -9.65 21.35
N GLY A 287 -28.45 -10.66 21.16
CA GLY A 287 -29.80 -10.66 21.73
C GLY A 287 -30.88 -9.94 20.91
N CYS A 288 -30.67 -9.69 19.62
CA CYS A 288 -31.76 -9.31 18.72
C CYS A 288 -32.51 -10.57 18.27
N SER A 289 -33.68 -10.82 18.85
CA SER A 289 -34.73 -11.67 18.23
C SER A 289 -35.65 -10.82 17.37
#